data_AF-A0A960U8S1-F1
#
_entry.id   AF-A0A960U8S1-F1
#
_cell.length_a   1.000
_cell.length_b   1.000
_cell.length_c   1.000
_cell.angle_alpha   90.00
_cell.angle_beta   90.00
_cell.angle_gamma   90.00
#
_symmetry.space_group_name_H-M   'P 1'
#
loop_
_entity.id
_entity.type
_entity.pdbx_description
1 polymer ?
#
loop_
_entity_poly.entity_id
_entity_poly.type
_entity_poly.pdbx_seq_one_letter_code
_entity_poly.pdbx_strand_id
1 'polypeptide(L)'
;MKKFFIFLGLIGILYTSYIFFFRGSLIVSEKSPCGDDYHLYAYLEPMWFAMPGGGGMGSKSVKIQVRNRWGFLVGETNKDCYTFYDSLKISWDCKAHLLNFSVARTIDLKTGECGY
;
A
#
# COMPACT_ATOMS: atom_id res chain seq x y z
N MET A 1 -23.71 35.87 0.84
CA MET A 1 -23.24 35.01 -0.27
C MET A 1 -21.71 34.92 -0.35
N LYS A 2 -20.95 36.03 -0.43
CA LYS A 2 -19.47 36.00 -0.56
C LYS A 2 -18.73 35.20 0.54
N LYS A 3 -19.17 35.30 1.80
CA LYS A 3 -18.60 34.54 2.94
C LYS A 3 -18.83 33.01 2.85
N PHE A 4 -19.91 32.59 2.21
CA PHE A 4 -20.25 31.17 2.03
C PHE A 4 -19.31 30.48 1.03
N PHE A 5 -19.00 31.16 -0.08
CA PHE A 5 -18.02 30.66 -1.06
C PHE A 5 -16.61 30.58 -0.51
N ILE A 6 -16.20 31.51 0.36
CA ILE A 6 -14.91 31.46 1.05
C ILE A 6 -14.84 30.24 1.98
N PHE A 7 -15.91 29.98 2.73
CA PHE A 7 -15.99 28.82 3.63
C PHE A 7 -15.94 27.48 2.87
N LEU A 8 -16.67 27.37 1.75
CA LEU A 8 -16.61 26.22 0.86
C LEU A 8 -15.21 26.02 0.26
N GLY A 9 -14.53 27.10 -0.12
CA GLY A 9 -13.15 27.05 -0.61
C GLY A 9 -12.19 26.51 0.44
N LEU A 10 -12.31 26.96 1.70
CA LEU A 10 -11.47 26.48 2.81
C LEU A 10 -11.69 24.99 3.11
N ILE A 11 -12.94 24.51 3.09
CA ILE A 11 -13.24 23.08 3.25
C ILE A 11 -12.64 22.28 2.10
N GLY A 12 -12.75 22.76 0.87
CA GLY A 12 -12.15 22.12 -0.30
C GLY A 12 -10.63 21.97 -0.17
N ILE A 13 -9.94 23.03 0.28
CA ILE A 13 -8.49 23.01 0.50
C ILE A 13 -8.13 22.06 1.64
N LEU A 14 -8.84 22.08 2.77
CA LEU A 14 -8.60 21.17 3.89
C LEU A 14 -8.77 19.70 3.46
N TYR A 15 -9.79 19.41 2.65
CA TYR A 15 -10.06 18.07 2.17
C TYR A 15 -9.00 17.56 1.17
N THR A 16 -8.59 18.39 0.22
CA THR A 16 -7.51 18.02 -0.72
C THR A 16 -6.17 17.85 -0.02
N SER A 17 -5.88 18.72 0.94
CA SER A 17 -4.69 18.61 1.81
C SER A 17 -4.75 17.29 2.59
N TYR A 18 -5.87 16.95 3.20
CA TYR A 18 -6.04 15.71 3.94
C TYR A 18 -5.75 14.47 3.07
N ILE A 19 -6.27 14.43 1.85
CA ILE A 19 -5.99 13.33 0.92
C ILE A 19 -4.49 13.23 0.61
N PHE A 20 -3.85 14.36 0.30
CA PHE A 20 -2.44 14.37 -0.07
C PHE A 20 -1.51 13.95 1.07
N PHE A 21 -1.81 14.37 2.30
CA PHE A 21 -0.96 14.13 3.46
C PHE A 21 -1.23 12.81 4.17
N PHE A 22 -2.47 12.29 4.13
CA PHE A 22 -2.84 11.12 4.93
C PHE A 22 -3.21 9.90 4.10
N ARG A 23 -3.47 10.03 2.80
CA ARG A 23 -3.76 8.88 1.94
C ARG A 23 -2.47 8.42 1.26
N GLY A 24 -2.06 7.18 1.55
CA GLY A 24 -0.96 6.55 0.83
C GLY A 24 -1.23 6.52 -0.67
N SER A 25 -0.21 6.75 -1.49
CA SER A 25 -0.32 6.73 -2.94
C SER A 25 -0.20 5.30 -3.47
N LEU A 26 -1.16 4.85 -4.28
CA LEU A 26 -1.08 3.55 -4.94
C LEU A 26 0.10 3.54 -5.91
N ILE A 27 0.99 2.56 -5.76
CA ILE A 27 2.20 2.38 -6.56
C ILE A 27 1.97 1.28 -7.61
N VAL A 28 1.49 0.12 -7.15
CA VAL A 28 1.31 -1.07 -7.97
C VAL A 28 -0.06 -1.65 -7.67
N SER A 29 -0.75 -2.06 -8.73
CA SER A 29 -1.98 -2.83 -8.65
C SER A 29 -1.90 -3.92 -9.71
N GLU A 30 -1.91 -5.17 -9.28
CA GLU A 30 -1.76 -6.31 -10.18
C GLU A 30 -2.63 -7.49 -9.74
N LYS A 31 -3.09 -8.27 -10.73
CA LYS A 31 -3.93 -9.44 -10.52
C LYS A 31 -3.05 -10.68 -10.46
N SER A 32 -3.35 -11.57 -9.53
CA SER A 32 -2.67 -12.85 -9.40
C SER A 32 -2.86 -13.71 -10.65
N PRO A 33 -1.80 -14.37 -11.14
CA PRO A 33 -1.90 -15.36 -12.20
C PRO A 33 -2.42 -16.72 -11.68
N CYS A 34 -2.61 -16.89 -10.37
CA CYS A 34 -2.84 -18.18 -9.72
C CYS A 34 -4.28 -18.72 -9.79
N GLY A 35 -5.13 -18.19 -10.69
CA GLY A 35 -6.51 -18.66 -10.91
C GLY A 35 -7.53 -18.26 -9.83
N ASP A 36 -7.10 -18.08 -8.58
CA ASP A 36 -7.95 -17.72 -7.42
C ASP A 36 -8.34 -16.21 -7.37
N ASP A 37 -8.10 -15.46 -8.46
CA ASP A 37 -8.53 -14.06 -8.63
C ASP A 37 -8.13 -13.13 -7.47
N TYR A 38 -6.93 -13.31 -6.91
CA TYR A 38 -6.38 -12.37 -5.94
C TYR A 38 -5.92 -11.07 -6.62
N HIS A 39 -6.06 -9.96 -5.91
CA HIS A 39 -5.63 -8.63 -6.33
C HIS A 39 -4.67 -8.06 -5.31
N LEU A 40 -3.48 -7.68 -5.77
CA LEU A 40 -2.49 -6.97 -4.98
C LEU A 40 -2.64 -5.46 -5.18
N TYR A 41 -2.56 -4.73 -4.08
CA TYR A 41 -2.44 -3.28 -4.06
C TYR A 41 -1.27 -2.88 -3.16
N ALA A 42 -0.24 -2.27 -3.74
CA ALA A 42 0.89 -1.71 -3.01
C ALA A 42 0.74 -0.20 -2.90
N TYR A 43 0.74 0.32 -1.68
CA TYR A 43 0.62 1.73 -1.35
C TYR A 43 1.90 2.25 -0.71
N LEU A 44 2.37 3.40 -1.15
CA LEU A 44 3.42 4.14 -0.46
C LEU A 44 2.81 4.77 0.79
N GLU A 45 3.34 4.47 1.97
CA GLU A 45 2.84 5.13 3.17
C GLU A 45 3.24 6.62 3.17
N PRO A 46 2.34 7.51 3.62
CA PRO A 46 2.67 8.92 3.72
C PRO A 46 3.70 9.15 4.83
N MET A 47 4.87 9.67 4.48
CA MET A 47 5.81 10.18 5.47
C MET A 47 5.35 11.54 5.97
N TRP A 48 5.05 11.65 7.26
CA TRP A 48 4.72 12.93 7.89
C TRP A 48 5.96 13.82 8.12
N PHE A 49 7.16 13.24 8.11
CA PHE A 49 8.42 13.95 8.23
C PHE A 49 9.46 13.33 7.29
N ALA A 50 9.75 14.01 6.18
CA ALA A 50 10.96 13.73 5.41
C ALA A 50 12.14 14.35 6.17
N MET A 51 12.96 13.53 6.84
CA MET A 51 14.20 14.05 7.44
C MET A 51 15.10 14.61 6.32
N PRO A 52 15.60 15.84 6.43
CA PRO A 52 16.58 16.36 5.49
C PRO A 52 17.83 15.49 5.55
N GLY A 53 18.17 14.84 4.43
CA GLY A 53 19.39 14.04 4.28
C GLY A 53 19.25 12.51 4.30
N GLY A 54 18.06 11.91 4.48
CA GLY A 54 17.96 10.43 4.61
C GLY A 54 16.79 9.72 3.91
N GLY A 55 15.83 10.45 3.33
CA GLY A 55 14.59 9.84 2.84
C GLY A 55 14.39 9.99 1.34
N GLY A 56 15.21 9.32 0.52
CA GLY A 56 14.87 9.16 -0.90
C GLY A 56 13.57 8.37 -1.07
N MET A 57 13.05 8.30 -2.30
CA MET A 57 11.86 7.47 -2.58
C MET A 57 12.05 6.00 -2.13
N GLY A 58 13.30 5.51 -2.12
CA GLY A 58 13.66 4.18 -1.61
C GLY A 58 13.42 3.95 -0.13
N SER A 59 13.57 4.96 0.74
CA SER A 59 13.39 4.80 2.20
C SER A 59 11.93 4.79 2.65
N LYS A 60 10.98 4.87 1.71
CA LYS A 60 9.55 4.92 2.00
C LYS A 60 8.99 3.51 2.18
N SER A 61 8.26 3.32 3.28
CA SER A 61 7.56 2.07 3.54
C SER A 61 6.44 1.87 2.54
N VAL A 62 6.26 0.62 2.13
CA VAL A 62 5.19 0.19 1.24
C VAL A 62 4.25 -0.70 2.02
N LYS A 63 2.98 -0.29 2.08
CA LYS A 63 1.88 -1.10 2.59
C LYS A 63 1.30 -1.94 1.45
N ILE A 64 1.36 -3.26 1.58
CA ILE A 64 0.77 -4.18 0.62
C ILE A 64 -0.53 -4.71 1.17
N GLN A 65 -1.56 -4.71 0.33
CA GLN A 65 -2.86 -5.31 0.61
C GLN A 65 -3.18 -6.33 -0.47
N VAL A 66 -3.53 -7.54 -0.03
CA VAL A 66 -4.05 -8.59 -0.90
C VAL A 66 -5.54 -8.71 -0.67
N ARG A 67 -6.31 -8.68 -1.74
CA ARG A 67 -7.76 -8.85 -1.71
C ARG A 67 -8.16 -10.04 -2.57
N ASN A 68 -9.24 -10.71 -2.21
CA ASN A 68 -9.82 -11.76 -3.04
C ASN A 68 -10.72 -11.17 -4.15
N ARG A 69 -11.27 -12.04 -5.00
CA ARG A 69 -12.20 -11.68 -6.09
C ARG A 69 -13.42 -10.86 -5.67
N TRP A 70 -13.83 -10.94 -4.41
CA TRP A 70 -14.97 -10.20 -3.87
C TRP A 70 -14.56 -8.88 -3.24
N GLY A 71 -13.26 -8.56 -3.26
CA GLY A 71 -12.70 -7.33 -2.69
C GLY A 71 -12.46 -7.39 -1.19
N PHE A 72 -12.63 -8.54 -0.53
CA PHE A 72 -12.32 -8.70 0.89
C PHE A 72 -10.82 -8.75 1.09
N LEU A 73 -10.34 -8.10 2.16
CA LEU A 73 -8.94 -8.14 2.57
C LEU A 73 -8.60 -9.55 3.03
N VAL A 74 -7.58 -10.14 2.40
CA VAL A 74 -7.04 -11.47 2.71
C VAL A 74 -5.84 -11.31 3.63
N GLY A 75 -4.92 -10.42 3.27
CA GLY A 75 -3.72 -10.13 4.06
C GLY A 75 -3.22 -8.72 3.81
N GLU A 76 -2.57 -8.14 4.81
CA GLU A 76 -1.86 -6.88 4.66
C GLU A 76 -0.54 -6.87 5.43
N THR A 77 0.45 -6.13 4.92
CA THR A 77 1.70 -5.92 5.63
C THR A 77 1.45 -5.10 6.90
N ASN A 78 1.90 -5.63 8.04
CA ASN A 78 1.94 -4.93 9.32
C ASN A 78 3.35 -4.35 9.60
N LYS A 79 3.54 -3.74 10.78
CA LYS A 79 4.84 -3.15 11.18
C LYS A 79 5.99 -4.17 11.22
N ASP A 80 5.70 -5.45 11.43
CA ASP A 80 6.72 -6.52 11.51
C ASP A 80 7.07 -7.12 10.13
N CYS A 81 6.29 -6.75 9.12
CA CYS A 81 6.30 -7.25 7.75
C CYS A 81 6.45 -6.10 6.73
N TYR A 82 6.98 -4.96 7.17
CA TYR A 82 7.17 -3.81 6.31
C TYR A 82 8.25 -4.08 5.26
N THR A 83 8.09 -3.47 4.10
CA THR A 83 9.14 -3.41 3.08
C THR A 83 9.34 -1.97 2.62
N PHE A 84 10.51 -1.71 2.06
CA PHE A 84 10.84 -0.43 1.48
C PHE A 84 10.61 -0.45 -0.03
N TYR A 85 10.35 0.72 -0.60
CA TYR A 85 10.05 0.86 -2.03
C TYR A 85 11.16 0.32 -2.95
N ASP A 86 12.42 0.52 -2.58
CA ASP A 86 13.58 0.04 -3.36
C ASP A 86 13.74 -1.49 -3.35
N SER A 87 13.18 -2.14 -2.32
CA SER A 87 13.28 -3.56 -2.05
C SER A 87 12.05 -4.33 -2.52
N LEU A 88 11.04 -3.62 -3.04
CA LEU A 88 9.81 -4.18 -3.56
C LEU A 88 10.09 -5.05 -4.78
N LYS A 89 9.84 -6.35 -4.66
CA LYS A 89 9.94 -7.35 -5.73
C LYS A 89 8.75 -8.26 -5.65
N ILE A 90 7.77 -8.05 -6.53
CA ILE A 90 6.53 -8.79 -6.52
C ILE A 90 6.67 -10.03 -7.40
N SER A 91 6.37 -11.20 -6.82
CA SER A 91 6.33 -12.48 -7.52
C SER A 91 5.30 -13.39 -6.88
N TRP A 92 4.52 -14.07 -7.71
CA TRP A 92 3.46 -14.97 -7.28
C TRP A 92 3.95 -16.42 -7.33
N ASP A 93 3.93 -17.11 -6.20
CA ASP A 93 4.12 -18.55 -6.14
C ASP A 93 2.76 -19.24 -6.02
N CYS A 94 2.22 -19.65 -7.17
CA CYS A 94 0.92 -20.30 -7.23
C CYS A 94 0.92 -21.73 -6.66
N LYS A 95 2.08 -22.38 -6.56
CA LYS A 95 2.15 -23.75 -6.00
C LYS A 95 2.09 -23.70 -4.48
N ALA A 96 2.79 -22.74 -3.89
CA ALA A 96 2.80 -22.54 -2.44
C ALA A 96 1.64 -21.64 -1.96
N HIS A 97 0.88 -21.02 -2.87
CA HIS A 97 -0.10 -19.96 -2.56
C HIS A 97 0.52 -18.80 -1.79
N LEU A 98 1.71 -18.36 -2.20
CA LEU A 98 2.43 -17.27 -1.57
C LEU A 98 2.55 -16.08 -2.53
N LEU A 99 2.42 -14.89 -1.98
CA LEU A 99 2.85 -13.66 -2.60
C LEU A 99 4.21 -13.28 -2.03
N ASN A 100 5.26 -13.33 -2.84
CA ASN A 100 6.56 -12.78 -2.49
C ASN A 100 6.56 -11.30 -2.87
N PHE A 101 6.96 -10.43 -1.95
CA PHE A 101 6.96 -8.98 -2.21
C PHE A 101 8.28 -8.28 -1.87
N SER A 102 9.19 -8.95 -1.17
CA SER A 102 10.61 -8.57 -1.11
C SER A 102 11.46 -9.81 -0.84
N VAL A 103 12.78 -9.63 -0.75
CA VAL A 103 13.70 -10.73 -0.39
C VAL A 103 13.27 -11.31 0.96
N ALA A 104 13.00 -12.62 1.00
CA ALA A 104 12.56 -13.34 2.20
C ALA A 104 11.34 -12.69 2.89
N ARG A 105 10.39 -12.12 2.14
CA ARG A 105 9.12 -11.65 2.72
C ARG A 105 7.95 -12.09 1.86
N THR A 106 7.00 -12.73 2.52
CA THR A 106 5.86 -13.36 1.85
C THR A 106 4.55 -13.06 2.56
N ILE A 107 3.44 -13.10 1.83
CA ILE A 107 2.10 -13.18 2.37
C ILE A 107 1.49 -14.49 1.89
N ASP A 108 1.02 -15.30 2.84
CA ASP A 108 0.22 -16.48 2.53
C ASP A 108 -1.17 -16.05 2.06
N LEU A 109 -1.57 -16.48 0.86
CA LEU A 109 -2.83 -16.08 0.23
C LEU A 109 -4.06 -16.78 0.81
N LYS A 110 -3.86 -17.83 1.61
CA LYS A 110 -4.92 -18.57 2.30
C LYS A 110 -5.12 -18.06 3.73
N THR A 111 -4.03 -17.83 4.46
CA THR A 111 -4.09 -17.41 5.87
C THR A 111 -4.02 -15.89 6.03
N GLY A 112 -3.45 -15.18 5.06
CA GLY A 112 -3.18 -13.75 5.16
C GLY A 112 -1.94 -13.42 6.00
N GLU A 113 -1.24 -14.42 6.51
CA GLU A 113 -0.10 -14.24 7.41
C GLU A 113 1.16 -13.82 6.65
N CYS A 114 1.95 -12.99 7.32
CA CYS A 114 3.25 -12.55 6.84
C CYS A 114 4.35 -13.54 7.21
N GLY A 115 5.04 -14.08 6.22
CA GLY A 115 6.22 -14.92 6.38
C GLY A 115 7.53 -14.16 6.18
N TYR A 116 8.60 -14.65 6.81
CA TYR A 116 9.99 -14.21 6.66
C TYR A 116 10.92 -15.38 6.34
#